data_AF-X1S783-F1
#
_entry.id   AF-X1S783-F1
#
_cell.length_a   1.000
_cell.length_b   1.000
_cell.length_c   1.000
_cell.angle_alpha   90.00
_cell.angle_beta   90.00
_cell.angle_gamma   90.00
#
_symmetry.space_group_name_H-M   'P 1'
#
loop_
_entity.id
_entity.type
_entity.pdbx_description
1 polymer ?
#
loop_
_entity_poly.entity_id
_entity_poly.type
_entity_poly.pdbx_seq_one_letter_code
_entity_poly.pdbx_strand_id
1 'polypeptide(L)'
;LSLVMVGSTSKYYDYNTMYAGEQIGIQVGTGTTAPTPSDDAMEARIAHGESAGEFEYGGCEFRNMTISDPNGEFTIRRYFTNNSGGSITVNEVGIYSPAGTSESFASRIFLIARDKVDPGVAVADTEILRATYVPQITV
;
A
#
# COMPACT_ATOMS: atom_id res chain seq x y z
N LEU A 1 12.55 5.54 29.60
CA LEU A 1 11.52 6.18 28.76
C LEU A 1 10.35 5.20 28.66
N SER A 2 9.32 5.37 29.48
CA SER A 2 8.17 4.47 29.56
C SER A 2 7.01 5.06 28.77
N LEU A 3 6.67 4.44 27.64
CA LEU A 3 5.50 4.81 26.85
C LEU A 3 4.26 4.21 27.53
N VAL A 4 3.44 5.06 28.16
CA VAL A 4 2.12 4.70 28.68
C VAL A 4 1.10 5.10 27.62
N MET A 5 0.49 4.13 26.94
CA MET A 5 -0.64 4.39 26.05
C MET A 5 -1.92 4.45 26.89
N VAL A 6 -2.49 5.65 27.04
CA VAL A 6 -3.83 5.87 27.61
C VAL A 6 -4.85 5.61 26.51
N GLY A 7 -5.78 4.69 26.77
CA GLY A 7 -6.59 4.03 25.74
C GLY A 7 -7.58 4.93 24.99
N SER A 8 -7.83 4.56 23.73
CA SER A 8 -9.06 4.90 23.01
C SER A 8 -9.93 3.66 22.91
N THR A 9 -11.16 3.72 23.42
CA THR A 9 -12.20 2.71 23.18
C THR A 9 -12.66 2.76 21.72
N SER A 10 -11.94 2.07 20.84
CA SER A 10 -12.48 1.59 19.57
C SER A 10 -12.57 0.07 19.65
N LYS A 11 -13.79 -0.42 19.88
CA LYS A 11 -14.10 -1.85 19.81
C LYS A 11 -14.24 -2.21 18.34
N TYR A 12 -13.32 -3.04 17.83
CA TYR A 12 -13.44 -4.06 16.77
C TYR A 12 -12.04 -4.29 16.16
N TYR A 13 -11.16 -4.97 16.89
CA TYR A 13 -10.08 -5.75 16.29
C TYR A 13 -10.52 -7.21 16.38
N ASP A 14 -11.17 -7.73 15.34
CA ASP A 14 -11.36 -9.17 15.20
C ASP A 14 -9.99 -9.79 14.91
N TYR A 15 -9.40 -10.41 15.92
CA TYR A 15 -8.05 -11.00 15.89
C TYR A 15 -7.91 -12.26 15.03
N ASN A 16 -8.92 -12.63 14.23
CA ASN A 16 -9.00 -13.97 13.65
C ASN A 16 -8.47 -14.09 12.20
N THR A 17 -8.01 -12.99 11.60
CA THR A 17 -7.40 -12.95 10.26
C THR A 17 -6.34 -11.85 10.18
N MET A 18 -5.18 -12.06 10.81
CA MET A 18 -4.06 -11.13 10.65
C MET A 18 -3.48 -11.24 9.24
N TYR A 19 -3.69 -10.23 8.40
CA TYR A 19 -2.98 -10.13 7.14
C TYR A 19 -1.53 -9.78 7.37
N ALA A 20 -0.64 -10.39 6.57
CA ALA A 20 0.74 -9.95 6.54
C ALA A 20 0.79 -8.51 6.03
N GLY A 21 1.62 -7.67 6.65
CA GLY A 21 1.70 -6.25 6.34
C GLY A 21 2.02 -6.00 4.87
N GLU A 22 2.80 -6.87 4.23
CA GLU A 22 3.11 -6.78 2.81
C GLU A 22 1.93 -7.02 1.86
N GLN A 23 0.81 -7.57 2.35
CA GLN A 23 -0.37 -7.86 1.54
C GLN A 23 -1.39 -6.70 1.53
N ILE A 24 -1.23 -5.70 2.39
CA ILE A 24 -2.16 -4.57 2.53
C ILE A 24 -1.43 -3.22 2.44
N GLY A 25 -2.17 -2.13 2.23
CA GLY A 25 -1.62 -0.79 2.04
C GLY A 25 -1.06 -0.59 0.64
N ILE A 26 -0.09 0.33 0.51
CA ILE A 26 0.53 0.64 -0.79
C ILE A 26 1.35 -0.55 -1.27
N GLN A 27 1.24 -0.87 -2.55
CA GLN A 27 2.05 -1.86 -3.24
C GLN A 27 2.56 -1.28 -4.57
N VAL A 28 3.64 -1.84 -5.10
CA VAL A 28 4.28 -1.40 -6.35
C VAL A 28 4.48 -2.57 -7.29
N GLY A 29 4.54 -2.29 -8.58
CA GLY A 29 4.66 -3.30 -9.62
C GLY A 29 5.40 -2.81 -10.85
N THR A 30 5.66 -3.75 -11.75
CA THR A 30 6.33 -3.52 -13.04
C THR A 30 5.35 -3.40 -14.20
N GLY A 31 4.04 -3.59 -13.96
CA GLY A 31 2.97 -3.53 -14.95
C GLY A 31 2.94 -2.19 -15.68
N THR A 32 2.61 -2.23 -16.97
CA THR A 32 2.68 -1.07 -17.88
C THR A 32 1.35 -0.73 -18.54
N THR A 33 0.33 -1.57 -18.34
CA THR A 33 -1.04 -1.33 -18.80
C THR A 33 -1.64 -0.11 -18.12
N ALA A 34 -2.50 0.61 -18.83
CA ALA A 34 -3.26 1.69 -18.23
C ALA A 34 -4.29 1.10 -17.24
N PRO A 35 -4.47 1.69 -16.04
CA PRO A 35 -5.45 1.20 -15.08
C PRO A 35 -6.87 1.34 -15.63
N THR A 36 -7.74 0.40 -15.29
CA THR A 36 -9.18 0.46 -15.60
C THR A 36 -10.02 0.48 -14.31
N PRO A 37 -11.22 1.07 -14.33
CA PRO A 37 -12.11 1.04 -13.16
C PRO A 37 -12.53 -0.37 -12.70
N SER A 38 -12.32 -1.38 -13.54
CA SER A 38 -12.64 -2.79 -13.25
C SER A 38 -11.44 -3.62 -12.76
N ASP A 39 -10.26 -3.02 -12.63
CA ASP A 39 -9.07 -3.73 -12.15
C ASP A 39 -9.28 -4.20 -10.70
N ASP A 40 -9.15 -5.51 -10.47
CA ASP A 40 -9.23 -6.13 -9.15
C ASP A 40 -7.85 -6.54 -8.59
N ALA A 41 -6.82 -6.45 -9.43
CA ALA A 41 -5.43 -6.67 -9.08
C ALA A 41 -4.47 -5.79 -9.91
N MET A 42 -3.26 -5.59 -9.41
CA MET A 42 -2.15 -5.04 -10.19
C MET A 42 -1.73 -6.03 -11.30
N GLU A 43 -1.22 -5.53 -12.42
CA GLU A 43 -0.81 -6.38 -13.55
C GLU A 43 0.39 -7.25 -13.18
N ALA A 44 1.40 -6.65 -12.55
CA ALA A 44 2.64 -7.32 -12.18
C ALA A 44 3.20 -6.74 -10.88
N ARG A 45 2.51 -7.02 -9.77
CA ARG A 45 2.97 -6.68 -8.41
C ARG A 45 4.36 -7.27 -8.14
N ILE A 46 5.27 -6.45 -7.60
CA ILE A 46 6.58 -6.87 -7.08
C ILE A 46 6.38 -7.54 -5.72
N ALA A 47 6.92 -8.74 -5.49
CA ALA A 47 6.75 -9.45 -4.22
C ALA A 47 7.56 -8.81 -3.08
N HIS A 48 7.19 -9.16 -1.84
CA HIS A 48 7.99 -8.81 -0.67
C HIS A 48 9.12 -9.83 -0.48
N GLY A 49 10.36 -9.37 -0.38
CA GLY A 49 11.52 -10.18 -0.07
C GLY A 49 12.83 -9.51 -0.51
N GLU A 50 13.92 -10.27 -0.46
CA GLU A 50 15.28 -9.85 -0.83
C GLU A 50 15.79 -10.55 -2.10
N SER A 51 14.97 -11.40 -2.73
CA SER A 51 15.40 -12.11 -3.94
C SER A 51 15.41 -11.19 -5.15
N ALA A 52 16.04 -11.64 -6.24
CA ALA A 52 16.06 -10.90 -7.50
C ALA A 52 14.63 -10.52 -7.95
N GLY A 53 14.38 -9.22 -8.17
CA GLY A 53 13.07 -8.71 -8.58
C GLY A 53 12.07 -8.49 -7.44
N GLU A 54 12.47 -8.59 -6.17
CA GLU A 54 11.65 -8.31 -4.99
C GLU A 54 12.03 -6.99 -4.32
N PHE A 55 11.11 -6.45 -3.51
CA PHE A 55 11.43 -5.36 -2.57
C PHE A 55 11.17 -5.79 -1.14
N GLU A 56 11.96 -5.28 -0.21
CA GLU A 56 11.60 -5.32 1.20
C GLU A 56 10.57 -4.24 1.49
N TYR A 57 9.39 -4.65 1.95
CA TYR A 57 8.28 -3.75 2.21
C TYR A 57 8.38 -3.21 3.63
N GLY A 58 8.45 -1.89 3.77
CA GLY A 58 8.32 -1.24 5.07
C GLY A 58 6.88 -1.23 5.60
N GLY A 59 6.70 -0.68 6.80
CA GLY A 59 5.37 -0.35 7.31
C GLY A 59 4.62 0.61 6.38
N CYS A 60 3.29 0.45 6.30
CA CYS A 60 2.42 1.40 5.60
C CYS A 60 1.79 2.34 6.63
N GLU A 61 1.89 3.63 6.39
CA GLU A 61 1.50 4.66 7.35
C GLU A 61 0.35 5.50 6.80
N PHE A 62 -0.62 5.78 7.66
CA PHE A 62 -1.65 6.79 7.43
C PHE A 62 -1.25 8.08 8.15
N ARG A 63 -1.28 9.21 7.45
CA ARG A 63 -0.81 10.51 7.95
C ARG A 63 -1.63 11.67 7.41
N ASN A 64 -1.49 12.83 8.04
CA ASN A 64 -1.87 14.14 7.52
C ASN A 64 -3.32 14.23 7.01
N MET A 65 -4.29 13.73 7.78
CA MET A 65 -5.70 13.99 7.46
C MET A 65 -6.00 15.48 7.63
N THR A 66 -6.44 16.12 6.55
CA THR A 66 -6.84 17.53 6.52
C THR A 66 -8.25 17.61 5.99
N ILE A 67 -9.12 18.33 6.69
CA ILE A 67 -10.50 18.59 6.28
C ILE A 67 -10.66 20.09 6.07
N SER A 68 -11.10 20.48 4.87
CA SER A 68 -11.44 21.85 4.50
C SER A 68 -12.80 21.81 3.80
N ASP A 69 -13.86 21.89 4.61
CA ASP A 69 -15.26 21.76 4.20
C ASP A 69 -15.55 22.48 2.85
N PRO A 70 -16.11 21.78 1.85
CA PRO A 70 -16.66 20.41 1.87
C PRO A 70 -15.65 19.29 1.54
N ASN A 71 -14.37 19.64 1.36
CA ASN A 71 -13.34 18.74 0.87
C ASN A 71 -12.49 18.15 2.01
N GLY A 72 -11.75 17.09 1.69
CA GLY A 72 -10.77 16.51 2.59
C GLY A 72 -9.68 15.75 1.85
N GLU A 73 -8.56 15.54 2.51
CA GLU A 73 -7.48 14.73 2.00
C GLU A 73 -6.71 14.04 3.14
N PHE A 74 -6.00 12.98 2.79
CA PHE A 74 -5.09 12.32 3.71
C PHE A 74 -3.92 11.72 2.93
N THR A 75 -2.84 11.39 3.63
CA THR A 75 -1.65 10.79 3.03
C THR A 75 -1.49 9.34 3.47
N ILE A 76 -1.24 8.44 2.52
CA ILE A 76 -0.73 7.10 2.80
C ILE A 76 0.72 7.03 2.30
N ARG A 77 1.62 6.42 3.07
CA ARG A 77 3.04 6.28 2.71
C ARG A 77 3.57 4.89 3.01
N ARG A 78 4.41 4.36 2.11
CA ARG A 78 5.25 3.18 2.36
C ARG A 78 6.63 3.36 1.76
N TYR A 79 7.62 2.76 2.41
CA TYR A 79 8.97 2.62 1.88
C TYR A 79 9.19 1.20 1.33
N PHE A 80 9.96 1.11 0.26
CA PHE A 80 10.40 -0.14 -0.35
C PHE A 80 11.91 -0.09 -0.48
N THR A 81 12.62 -1.03 0.14
CA THR A 81 14.07 -1.13 0.01
C THR A 81 14.39 -2.16 -1.07
N ASN A 82 15.26 -1.79 -2.00
CA ASN A 82 15.76 -2.71 -3.00
C ASN A 82 17.05 -3.36 -2.52
N ASN A 83 16.99 -4.60 -2.05
CA ASN A 83 18.20 -5.40 -1.77
C ASN A 83 18.25 -6.64 -2.69
N SER A 84 17.70 -6.52 -3.90
CA SER A 84 17.53 -7.63 -4.84
C SER A 84 18.80 -7.97 -5.65
N GLY A 85 19.88 -7.19 -5.50
CA GLY A 85 21.12 -7.34 -6.27
C GLY A 85 21.06 -6.74 -7.67
N GLY A 86 19.97 -6.06 -8.03
CA GLY A 86 19.79 -5.43 -9.34
C GLY A 86 18.81 -4.26 -9.29
N SER A 87 18.74 -3.49 -10.37
CA SER A 87 17.77 -2.38 -10.46
C SER A 87 16.38 -2.90 -10.84
N ILE A 88 15.35 -2.37 -10.19
CA ILE A 88 13.94 -2.66 -10.46
C ILE A 88 13.25 -1.38 -10.90
N THR A 89 12.55 -1.40 -12.03
CA THR A 89 11.75 -0.24 -12.50
C THR A 89 10.30 -0.39 -12.08
N VAL A 90 9.81 0.55 -11.28
CA VAL A 90 8.41 0.62 -10.85
C VAL A 90 7.59 1.39 -11.88
N ASN A 91 6.58 0.73 -12.44
CA ASN A 91 5.69 1.26 -13.49
C ASN A 91 4.22 1.32 -13.06
N GLU A 92 3.89 0.76 -11.90
CA GLU A 92 2.55 0.84 -11.34
C GLU A 92 2.58 0.86 -9.81
N VAL A 93 1.54 1.43 -9.23
CA VAL A 93 1.32 1.49 -7.80
C VAL A 93 -0.16 1.23 -7.52
N GLY A 94 -0.47 0.60 -6.39
CA GLY A 94 -1.84 0.35 -5.98
C GLY A 94 -2.02 0.39 -4.47
N ILE A 95 -3.27 0.48 -4.01
CA ILE A 95 -3.64 0.38 -2.60
C ILE A 95 -4.50 -0.87 -2.41
N TYR A 96 -4.05 -1.76 -1.54
CA TYR A 96 -4.81 -2.94 -1.12
C TYR A 96 -5.43 -2.72 0.26
N SER A 97 -6.74 -2.90 0.38
CA SER A 97 -7.45 -2.81 1.65
C SER A 97 -8.07 -4.15 2.03
N PRO A 98 -7.93 -4.59 3.29
CA PRO A 98 -8.73 -5.68 3.79
C PRO A 98 -10.19 -5.23 3.93
N ALA A 99 -11.14 -6.13 3.67
CA ALA A 99 -12.53 -5.94 4.05
C ALA A 99 -13.03 -7.16 4.83
N GLY A 100 -13.75 -6.89 5.93
CA GLY A 100 -14.46 -7.91 6.69
C GLY A 100 -15.78 -8.25 6.00
N THR A 101 -16.08 -9.54 5.84
CA THR A 101 -17.39 -10.02 5.36
C THR A 101 -18.14 -10.65 6.51
N SER A 102 -19.44 -10.34 6.65
CA SER A 102 -20.28 -10.72 7.80
C SER A 102 -20.68 -12.19 7.85
N GLU A 103 -20.21 -13.04 6.92
CA GLU A 103 -20.54 -14.47 6.89
C GLU A 103 -19.27 -15.30 6.67
N SER A 104 -18.97 -16.19 7.63
CA SER A 104 -18.06 -17.33 7.54
C SER A 104 -16.72 -17.12 6.78
N PHE A 105 -15.78 -16.45 7.45
CA PHE A 105 -14.33 -16.75 7.44
C PHE A 105 -13.55 -16.73 6.12
N ALA A 106 -13.73 -15.70 5.30
CA ALA A 106 -12.61 -15.23 4.49
C ALA A 106 -12.62 -13.71 4.47
N SER A 107 -11.84 -13.10 5.36
CA SER A 107 -11.42 -11.73 5.11
C SER A 107 -10.80 -11.70 3.71
N ARG A 108 -11.18 -10.72 2.88
CA ARG A 108 -10.61 -10.52 1.55
C ARG A 108 -9.80 -9.24 1.47
N ILE A 109 -8.77 -9.26 0.64
CA ILE A 109 -7.98 -8.08 0.30
C ILE A 109 -8.40 -7.63 -1.10
N PHE A 110 -8.74 -6.36 -1.24
CA PHE A 110 -9.19 -5.76 -2.49
C PHE A 110 -8.23 -4.67 -2.92
N LEU A 111 -7.94 -4.61 -4.22
CA LEU A 111 -7.37 -3.41 -4.82
C LEU A 111 -8.45 -2.32 -4.81
N ILE A 112 -8.16 -1.16 -4.22
CA ILE A 112 -9.11 -0.03 -4.12
C ILE A 112 -8.67 1.18 -4.94
N ALA A 113 -7.42 1.19 -5.39
CA ALA A 113 -6.86 2.19 -6.29
C ALA A 113 -5.66 1.58 -7.01
N ARG A 114 -5.47 1.91 -8.29
CA ARG A 114 -4.31 1.54 -9.10
C ARG A 114 -3.99 2.67 -10.05
N ASP A 115 -2.71 3.01 -10.12
CA ASP A 115 -2.19 4.04 -11.02
C ASP A 115 -0.99 3.51 -11.79
N LYS A 116 -0.88 3.96 -13.05
CA LYS A 116 0.32 3.80 -13.84
C LYS A 116 1.33 4.89 -13.48
N VAL A 117 2.59 4.50 -13.33
CA VAL A 117 3.74 5.38 -13.12
C VAL A 117 4.46 5.52 -14.45
N ASP A 118 4.40 6.71 -15.06
CA ASP A 118 5.02 7.01 -16.35
C ASP A 118 5.65 8.41 -16.33
N PRO A 119 6.99 8.55 -16.53
CA PRO A 119 7.94 7.46 -16.73
C PRO A 119 8.12 6.59 -15.49
N GLY A 120 8.46 5.32 -15.71
CA GLY A 120 8.80 4.39 -14.62
C GLY A 120 9.97 4.88 -13.77
N VAL A 121 9.95 4.52 -12.49
CA VAL A 121 11.00 4.90 -11.53
C VAL A 121 11.95 3.73 -11.35
N ALA A 122 13.18 3.87 -11.87
CA ALA A 122 14.24 2.91 -11.60
C ALA A 122 14.74 3.08 -10.16
N VAL A 123 14.76 1.99 -9.41
CA VAL A 123 15.31 1.90 -8.06
C VAL A 123 16.53 0.99 -8.16
N ALA A 124 17.72 1.52 -7.98
CA ALA A 124 18.95 0.72 -7.99
C ALA A 124 19.03 -0.19 -6.75
N ASP A 125 19.93 -1.17 -6.79
CA ASP A 125 20.22 -1.98 -5.61
C ASP A 125 20.70 -1.08 -4.45
N THR A 126 20.32 -1.42 -3.23
CA THR A 126 20.46 -0.66 -1.97
C THR A 126 19.69 0.65 -1.87
N GLU A 127 18.95 1.07 -2.91
CA GLU A 127 18.11 2.28 -2.84
C GLU A 127 16.77 2.03 -2.17
N ILE A 128 16.18 3.13 -1.68
CA ILE A 128 14.85 3.14 -1.05
C ILE A 128 13.90 3.96 -1.90
N LEU A 129 12.80 3.36 -2.32
CA LEU A 129 11.66 4.04 -2.91
C LEU A 129 10.67 4.45 -1.82
N ARG A 130 10.19 5.69 -1.88
CA ARG A 130 9.08 6.19 -1.06
C ARG A 130 7.83 6.37 -1.92
N ALA A 131 6.88 5.46 -1.83
CA ALA A 131 5.57 5.63 -2.47
C ALA A 131 4.64 6.43 -1.56
N THR A 132 3.91 7.38 -2.14
CA THR A 132 2.97 8.25 -1.43
C THR A 132 1.68 8.38 -2.22
N TYR A 133 0.56 8.11 -1.57
CA TYR A 133 -0.78 8.37 -2.08
C TYR A 133 -1.39 9.54 -1.31
N VAL A 134 -2.10 10.43 -2.02
CA VAL A 134 -2.87 11.51 -1.40
C VAL A 134 -4.31 11.46 -1.91
N PRO A 135 -5.16 10.56 -1.40
CA PRO A 135 -6.56 10.53 -1.77
C PRO A 135 -7.26 11.82 -1.36
N GLN A 136 -8.10 12.34 -2.26
CA GLN A 136 -8.90 13.54 -2.03
C GLN A 136 -10.39 13.19 -2.06
N ILE A 137 -11.13 13.76 -1.14
CA ILE A 137 -12.59 13.79 -1.10
C ILE A 137 -12.97 15.19 -1.59
N THR A 138 -13.70 15.24 -2.69
CA THR A 138 -14.18 16.50 -3.27
C THR A 138 -15.68 16.42 -3.49
N VAL A 139 -16.37 17.54 -3.30
CA VAL A 139 -17.83 17.69 -3.48
C VAL A 139 -18.11 18.71 -4.56
#